data_AF-A0A7V5E8K8-F1
#
_entry.id   AF-A0A7V5E8K8-F1
#
_cell.length_a   1.000
_cell.length_b   1.000
_cell.length_c   1.000
_cell.angle_alpha   90.00
_cell.angle_beta   90.00
_cell.angle_gamma   90.00
#
_symmetry.space_group_name_H-M   'P 1'
#
loop_
_entity.id
_entity.type
_entity.pdbx_description
1 polymer ?
#
loop_
_entity_poly.entity_id
_entity_poly.type
_entity_poly.pdbx_seq_one_letter_code
_entity_poly.pdbx_strand_id
1 'polypeptide(L)'
;MYLEVYEFAASAGAFEGYVYGKKEIDAAILNRWSDNLVSAYYHLPEEVRESFQHALDGTLGRALRSLLPLLGENHEIITKLKSIIKGELPQSANDFEKKKWFQK
;
A
#
# COMPACT_ATOMS: atom_id res chain seq x y z
N MET A 1 -10.73 -11.80 -12.99
CA MET A 1 -9.94 -11.91 -11.74
C MET A 1 -8.46 -11.53 -11.89
N TYR A 2 -7.69 -12.08 -12.85
CA TYR A 2 -6.26 -11.74 -12.99
C TYR A 2 -6.01 -10.27 -13.37
N LEU A 3 -6.88 -9.67 -14.18
CA LEU A 3 -6.78 -8.27 -14.58
C LEU A 3 -6.98 -7.34 -13.37
N GLU A 4 -7.99 -7.61 -12.57
CA GLU A 4 -8.36 -6.83 -11.40
C GLU A 4 -7.27 -6.87 -10.33
N VAL A 5 -6.65 -8.05 -10.12
CA VAL A 5 -5.47 -8.18 -9.24
C VAL A 5 -4.28 -7.41 -9.80
N TYR A 6 -4.03 -7.47 -11.11
CA TYR A 6 -2.96 -6.72 -11.76
C TYR A 6 -3.16 -5.21 -11.64
N GLU A 7 -4.36 -4.70 -11.93
CA GLU A 7 -4.71 -3.29 -11.83
C GLU A 7 -4.62 -2.78 -10.40
N PHE A 8 -5.07 -3.58 -9.43
CA PHE A 8 -4.90 -3.30 -8.01
C PHE A 8 -3.41 -3.22 -7.63
N ALA A 9 -2.60 -4.21 -8.00
CA ALA A 9 -1.18 -4.24 -7.70
C ALA A 9 -0.41 -3.08 -8.35
N ALA A 10 -0.74 -2.76 -9.60
CA ALA A 10 -0.20 -1.60 -10.31
C ALA A 10 -0.54 -0.29 -9.61
N SER A 11 -1.79 -0.15 -9.14
CA SER A 11 -2.24 1.03 -8.39
C SER A 11 -1.54 1.15 -7.04
N ALA A 12 -1.38 0.05 -6.29
CA ALA A 12 -0.68 0.05 -5.01
C ALA A 12 0.81 0.39 -5.17
N GLY A 13 1.46 -0.15 -6.20
CA GLY A 13 2.85 0.19 -6.53
C GLY A 13 3.02 1.63 -7.00
N ALA A 14 2.08 2.16 -7.79
CA ALA A 14 2.09 3.56 -8.20
C ALA A 14 1.90 4.51 -7.00
N PHE A 15 1.02 4.15 -6.07
CA PHE A 15 0.83 4.89 -4.82
C PHE A 15 2.11 4.93 -3.98
N GLU A 16 2.76 3.78 -3.76
CA GLU A 16 4.05 3.69 -3.08
C GLU A 16 5.10 4.57 -3.76
N GLY A 17 5.27 4.43 -5.08
CA GLY A 17 6.25 5.20 -5.84
C GLY A 17 5.99 6.70 -5.81
N TYR A 18 4.73 7.12 -5.78
CA TYR A 18 4.37 8.54 -5.70
C TYR A 18 4.73 9.15 -4.34
N VAL A 19 4.50 8.44 -3.24
CA VAL A 19 4.76 8.96 -1.88
C VAL A 19 6.24 8.84 -1.47
N TYR A 20 6.97 7.93 -2.10
CA TYR A 20 8.36 7.67 -1.78
C TYR A 20 9.25 8.92 -1.94
N GLY A 21 9.96 9.29 -0.86
CA GLY A 21 10.89 10.41 -0.84
C GLY A 21 10.26 11.81 -0.94
N LYS A 22 8.92 11.92 -0.91
CA LYS A 22 8.26 13.24 -0.90
C LYS A 22 8.49 13.97 0.43
N LYS A 23 8.68 15.28 0.33
CA LYS A 23 8.74 16.20 1.47
C LYS A 23 7.40 16.91 1.73
N GLU A 24 6.58 16.99 0.70
CA GLU A 24 5.25 17.59 0.72
C GLU A 24 4.32 16.77 -0.17
N ILE A 25 3.04 16.73 0.20
CA ILE A 25 2.03 15.92 -0.46
C ILE A 25 0.71 16.69 -0.56
N ASP A 26 0.03 16.49 -1.69
CA ASP A 26 -1.35 16.90 -1.85
C ASP A 26 -2.27 15.86 -1.19
N ALA A 27 -2.74 16.19 0.02
CA ALA A 27 -3.62 15.31 0.79
C ALA A 27 -4.95 15.04 0.07
N ALA A 28 -5.48 15.97 -0.72
CA ALA A 28 -6.76 15.79 -1.41
C ALA A 28 -6.67 14.79 -2.57
N ILE A 29 -5.52 14.73 -3.25
CA ILE A 29 -5.23 13.70 -4.26
C ILE A 29 -5.03 12.34 -3.56
N LEU A 30 -4.20 12.31 -2.52
CA LEU A 30 -3.90 11.06 -1.82
C LEU A 30 -5.12 10.47 -1.12
N ASN A 31 -6.04 11.29 -0.62
CA ASN A 31 -7.25 10.81 0.04
C ASN A 31 -8.11 9.98 -0.91
N ARG A 32 -8.40 10.55 -2.09
CA ARG A 32 -9.13 9.85 -3.17
C ARG A 32 -8.42 8.58 -3.61
N TRP A 33 -7.10 8.62 -3.71
CA TRP A 33 -6.33 7.45 -4.12
C TRP A 33 -6.37 6.33 -3.07
N SER A 34 -6.29 6.70 -1.79
CA SER A 34 -6.40 5.76 -0.68
C SER A 34 -7.80 5.15 -0.57
N ASP A 35 -8.86 5.93 -0.83
CA ASP A 35 -10.24 5.44 -0.88
C ASP A 35 -10.42 4.40 -1.99
N ASN A 36 -9.89 4.70 -3.19
CA ASN A 36 -9.95 3.77 -4.30
C ASN A 36 -9.16 2.48 -4.03
N LEU A 37 -7.99 2.56 -3.39
CA LEU A 37 -7.20 1.38 -3.02
C LEU A 37 -7.93 0.49 -2.01
N VAL A 38 -8.47 1.09 -0.94
CA VAL A 38 -9.23 0.35 0.08
C VAL A 38 -10.48 -0.28 -0.52
N SER A 39 -11.21 0.48 -1.34
CA SER A 39 -12.40 -0.02 -2.04
C SER A 39 -12.04 -1.18 -2.97
N ALA A 40 -11.03 -1.02 -3.84
CA ALA A 40 -10.59 -2.07 -4.75
C ALA A 40 -10.13 -3.33 -4.00
N TYR A 41 -9.41 -3.18 -2.89
CA TYR A 41 -9.02 -4.31 -2.05
C TYR A 41 -10.25 -5.10 -1.59
N TYR A 42 -11.26 -4.45 -1.01
CA TYR A 42 -12.46 -5.14 -0.50
C TYR A 42 -13.41 -5.67 -1.58
N HIS A 43 -13.27 -5.24 -2.84
CA HIS A 43 -13.98 -5.85 -3.97
C HIS A 43 -13.37 -7.18 -4.41
N LEU A 44 -12.12 -7.47 -4.03
CA LEU A 44 -11.48 -8.75 -4.32
C LEU A 44 -11.95 -9.83 -3.32
N PRO A 45 -12.23 -11.06 -3.79
CA PRO A 45 -12.57 -12.18 -2.91
C PRO A 45 -11.49 -12.41 -1.85
N GLU A 46 -11.88 -12.90 -0.68
CA GLU A 46 -10.96 -13.13 0.45
C GLU A 46 -9.79 -14.04 0.09
N GLU A 47 -10.04 -15.18 -0.54
CA GLU A 47 -9.01 -16.11 -1.02
C GLU A 47 -7.97 -15.43 -1.93
N VAL A 48 -8.42 -14.47 -2.74
CA VAL A 48 -7.54 -13.73 -3.64
C VAL A 48 -6.70 -12.74 -2.84
N ARG A 49 -7.29 -12.02 -1.88
CA ARG A 49 -6.57 -11.11 -0.98
C ARG A 49 -5.48 -11.83 -0.20
N GLU A 50 -5.80 -13.01 0.34
CA GLU A 50 -4.83 -13.85 1.06
C GLU A 50 -3.64 -14.24 0.18
N SER A 51 -3.86 -14.55 -1.10
CA SER A 51 -2.80 -15.00 -2.00
C SER A 51 -1.69 -13.95 -2.25
N PHE A 52 -1.99 -12.66 -2.09
CA PHE A 52 -1.02 -11.58 -2.31
C PHE A 52 -0.75 -10.72 -1.06
N GLN A 53 -1.40 -11.00 0.08
CA GLN A 53 -1.40 -10.13 1.25
C GLN A 53 0.02 -9.74 1.70
N HIS A 54 0.94 -10.70 1.74
CA HIS A 54 2.34 -10.44 2.10
C HIS A 54 3.02 -9.41 1.19
N ALA A 55 2.78 -9.48 -0.12
CA ALA A 55 3.32 -8.52 -1.07
C ALA A 55 2.67 -7.14 -0.93
N LEU A 56 1.38 -7.09 -0.61
CA LEU A 56 0.66 -5.86 -0.33
C LEU A 56 1.17 -5.18 0.95
N ASP A 57 1.32 -5.93 2.04
CA ASP A 57 1.80 -5.44 3.34
C ASP A 57 3.15 -4.75 3.21
N GLY A 58 4.09 -5.35 2.47
CA GLY A 58 5.38 -4.71 2.21
C GLY A 58 5.26 -3.44 1.36
N THR A 59 4.38 -3.43 0.36
CA THR A 59 4.21 -2.31 -0.59
C THR A 59 3.52 -1.12 0.06
N LEU A 60 2.34 -1.33 0.64
CA LEU A 60 1.63 -0.27 1.36
C LEU A 60 2.27 0.07 2.69
N GLY A 61 2.96 -0.88 3.33
CA GLY A 61 3.74 -0.62 4.53
C GLY A 61 4.88 0.39 4.27
N ARG A 62 5.62 0.27 3.17
CA ARG A 62 6.64 1.26 2.80
C ARG A 62 6.01 2.63 2.48
N ALA A 63 4.88 2.62 1.77
CA ALA A 63 4.11 3.84 1.52
C ALA A 63 3.66 4.51 2.83
N LEU A 64 3.14 3.74 3.78
CA LEU A 64 2.77 4.19 5.12
C LEU A 64 3.97 4.83 5.84
N ARG A 65 5.14 4.18 5.79
CA ARG A 65 6.39 4.72 6.38
C ARG A 65 6.81 6.04 5.75
N SER A 66 6.56 6.26 4.46
CA SER A 66 6.80 7.56 3.81
C SER A 66 5.81 8.63 4.26
N LEU A 67 4.56 8.27 4.52
CA LEU A 67 3.49 9.21 4.86
C LEU A 67 3.45 9.60 6.33
N LEU A 68 3.83 8.70 7.24
CA LEU A 68 3.77 8.92 8.69
C LEU A 68 4.47 10.21 9.15
N PRO A 69 5.70 10.53 8.72
CA PRO A 69 6.37 11.78 9.11
C PRO A 69 5.70 13.04 8.56
N LEU A 70 4.92 12.93 7.47
CA LEU A 70 4.29 14.06 6.79
C LEU A 70 2.88 14.36 7.32
N LEU A 71 2.12 13.32 7.67
CA LEU A 71 0.71 13.42 8.03
C LEU A 71 0.43 13.17 9.52
N GLY A 72 1.30 12.41 10.19
CA GLY A 72 1.09 11.93 11.55
C GLY A 72 0.18 10.69 11.64
N GLU A 73 0.29 9.98 12.76
CA GLU A 73 -0.29 8.66 13.01
C GLU A 73 -1.82 8.60 12.88
N ASN A 74 -2.50 9.71 13.18
CA ASN A 74 -3.96 9.79 13.28
C ASN A 74 -4.62 10.36 12.01
N HIS A 75 -3.84 10.65 10.97
CA HIS A 75 -4.40 11.18 9.73
C HIS A 75 -5.25 10.11 9.01
N GLU A 76 -6.35 10.52 8.39
CA GLU A 76 -7.32 9.60 7.77
C GLU A 76 -6.68 8.62 6.76
N ILE A 77 -5.75 9.11 5.94
CA ILE A 77 -5.02 8.31 4.96
C ILE A 77 -4.22 7.18 5.64
N ILE A 78 -3.58 7.48 6.78
CA ILE A 78 -2.83 6.49 7.56
C ILE A 78 -3.78 5.41 8.10
N THR A 79 -4.93 5.82 8.65
CA THR A 79 -5.96 4.90 9.14
C THR A 79 -6.50 4.00 8.01
N LYS A 80 -6.78 4.58 6.84
CA LYS A 80 -7.26 3.85 5.65
C LYS A 80 -6.26 2.79 5.19
N LEU A 81 -4.99 3.15 5.03
CA LEU A 81 -3.96 2.20 4.63
C LEU A 81 -3.78 1.07 5.65
N LYS A 82 -3.78 1.38 6.95
CA LYS A 82 -3.71 0.38 8.02
C LYS A 82 -4.88 -0.61 8.02
N SER A 83 -6.05 -0.24 7.51
CA SER A 83 -7.20 -1.14 7.47
C SER A 83 -6.98 -2.36 6.54
N ILE A 84 -6.13 -2.21 5.52
CA ILE A 84 -5.85 -3.24 4.50
C ILE A 84 -4.44 -3.85 4.60
N ILE A 85 -3.61 -3.35 5.52
CA ILE A 85 -2.35 -3.99 5.92
C ILE A 85 -2.64 -4.95 7.06
N LYS A 86 -2.19 -6.21 6.94
CA LYS A 86 -2.47 -7.29 7.91
C LYS A 86 -1.22 -7.83 8.58
N GLY A 87 -0.09 -7.82 7.89
CA GLY A 87 1.19 -8.28 8.39
C GLY A 87 2.00 -7.20 9.12
N GLU A 88 3.23 -7.56 9.48
CA GLU A 88 4.18 -6.65 10.09
C GLU A 88 4.56 -5.53 9.12
N LEU A 89 4.68 -4.32 9.66
CA LEU A 89 5.13 -3.18 8.87
C LEU A 89 6.63 -3.31 8.57
N PRO A 90 7.07 -2.94 7.36
CA PRO A 90 8.48 -2.81 7.06
C PRO A 90 9.18 -1.86 8.04
N GLN A 91 10.47 -2.04 8.24
CA GLN A 91 11.24 -1.23 9.20
C GLN A 91 11.32 0.24 8.76
N SER A 92 11.33 0.49 7.46
CA SER A 92 11.40 1.84 6.89
C SER A 92 10.77 1.89 5.49
N ALA A 93 10.67 3.10 4.92
CA ALA A 93 10.29 3.28 3.52
C ALA A 93 11.33 2.71 2.53
N ASN A 94 12.54 2.38 2.99
CA ASN A 94 13.63 1.85 2.17
C ASN A 94 13.76 0.31 2.27
N ASP A 95 12.82 -0.35 2.93
CA ASP A 95 12.85 -1.79 3.17
C ASP A 95 12.40 -2.59 1.93
N PHE A 96 13.23 -2.55 0.89
CA PHE A 96 12.98 -3.15 -0.42
C PHE A 96 13.57 -4.55 -0.58
N GLU A 97 14.09 -5.15 0.50
CA GLU A 97 14.61 -6.52 0.48
C GLU A 97 13.46 -7.51 0.23
N LYS A 98 13.12 -7.71 -1.04
CA LYS A 98 12.12 -8.68 -1.48
C LYS A 98 12.83 -9.94 -1.94
N LYS A 99 12.53 -11.07 -1.30
CA LYS A 99 12.63 -12.37 -1.97
C LYS A 99 11.70 -12.34 -3.17
N LYS A 100 12.25 -12.43 -4.38
CA LYS A 100 11.42 -12.51 -5.59
C LYS A 100 10.82 -13.89 -5.67
N TRP A 101 9.56 -14.00 -6.06
CA TRP A 101 8.87 -15.30 -6.20
C TRP A 101 9.58 -16.29 -7.15
N PHE A 102 10.41 -15.77 -8.05
CA PHE A 102 11.22 -16.54 -9.00
C PHE A 102 12.68 -16.76 -8.56
N GLN A 103 13.11 -16.17 -7.45
CA GLN A 103 14.43 -16.39 -6.85
C GLN A 103 14.26 -17.36 -5.67
N LYS A 104 14.43 -18.65 -5.94
CA LYS A 104 14.53 -19.69 -4.91
C LYS A 104 15.95 -19.77 -4.36
#